data_AF-A0A212SH47-F1
#
_entry.id   AF-A0A212SH47-F1
#
_cell.length_a   1.000
_cell.length_b   1.000
_cell.length_c   1.000
_cell.angle_alpha   90.00
_cell.angle_beta   90.00
_cell.angle_gamma   90.00
#
_symmetry.space_group_name_H-M   'P 1'
#
loop_
_entity.id
_entity.type
_entity.pdbx_description
1 polymer ?
#
loop_
_entity_poly.entity_id
_entity_poly.type
_entity_poly.pdbx_seq_one_letter_code
_entity_poly.pdbx_strand_id
1 'polypeptide(L)' 'MQADKPPRWRMTLSYRAESGLPPVTHMAADQDEALDLFEADPNRDAVKHIDLMLLPRRPAAVAQPDLSH' A
#
# COMPACT_ATOMS: atom_id res chain seq x y z
N MET A 1 -10.10 1.63 15.81
CA MET A 1 -9.54 0.28 15.59
C MET A 1 -10.02 -0.20 14.23
N GLN A 2 -9.19 -0.17 13.19
CA GLN A 2 -9.41 -0.97 11.99
C GLN A 2 -8.17 -1.85 11.83
N ALA A 3 -8.26 -3.08 12.33
CA ALA A 3 -7.23 -4.09 12.20
C ALA A 3 -7.95 -5.39 11.84
N ASP A 4 -8.47 -5.48 10.61
CA ASP A 4 -9.01 -6.76 10.10
C ASP A 4 -8.96 -6.90 8.57
N LYS A 5 -8.66 -5.84 7.82
CA LYS A 5 -8.48 -5.94 6.37
C LYS A 5 -6.99 -6.08 6.05
N PRO A 6 -6.55 -7.14 5.35
CA PRO A 6 -5.16 -7.24 4.92
C PRO A 6 -4.84 -6.12 3.92
N PRO A 7 -3.62 -5.54 3.97
CA PRO A 7 -3.24 -4.48 3.05
C PRO A 7 -3.32 -4.99 1.62
N ARG A 8 -4.02 -4.24 0.77
CA ARG A 8 -4.27 -4.60 -0.62
C ARG A 8 -3.66 -3.60 -1.58
N TRP A 9 -3.21 -2.46 -1.08
CA TRP A 9 -2.62 -1.40 -1.87
C TRP A 9 -1.23 -1.09 -1.31
N ARG A 10 -0.28 -0.91 -2.22
CA ARG A 10 1.03 -0.34 -1.93
C ARG A 10 1.08 1.03 -2.59
N MET A 11 1.31 2.05 -1.80
CA MET A 11 1.46 3.43 -2.26
C MET A 11 2.92 3.86 -2.09
N THR A 12 3.54 4.36 -3.14
CA THR A 12 4.88 4.95 -3.07
C THR A 12 4.83 6.43 -3.43
N LEU A 13 5.18 7.29 -2.49
CA LEU A 13 5.30 8.73 -2.67
C LEU A 13 6.73 9.04 -3.11
N SER A 14 6.86 9.62 -4.31
CA SER A 14 8.13 10.12 -4.83
C SER A 14 8.11 11.64 -4.82
N TYR A 15 9.08 12.26 -4.16
CA TYR A 15 9.16 13.71 -3.99
C TYR A 15 9.96 14.38 -5.12
N ARG A 16 9.81 15.70 -5.28
CA ARG A 16 10.64 16.50 -6.18
C ARG A 16 12.10 16.42 -5.74
N ALA A 17 13.04 16.37 -6.69
CA ALA A 17 14.48 16.27 -6.37
C ALA A 17 14.99 17.42 -5.48
N GLU A 18 14.40 18.61 -5.61
CA GLU A 18 14.71 19.80 -4.80
C GLU A 18 14.39 19.63 -3.31
N SER A 19 13.50 18.72 -2.92
CA SER A 19 13.18 18.49 -1.50
C SER A 19 14.25 17.67 -0.79
N GLY A 20 15.11 16.97 -1.53
CA GLY A 20 16.12 16.06 -0.97
C GLY A 20 15.54 14.86 -0.23
N LEU A 21 14.22 14.63 -0.30
CA LEU A 21 13.55 13.56 0.42
C LEU A 21 13.63 12.24 -0.36
N PRO A 22 13.96 11.12 0.31
CA PRO A 22 13.87 9.81 -0.31
C PRO A 22 12.39 9.43 -0.52
N PRO A 23 12.07 8.56 -1.51
CA PRO A 23 10.72 8.04 -1.66
C PRO A 23 10.26 7.28 -0.40
N VAL A 24 8.97 7.36 -0.10
CA VAL A 24 8.34 6.65 1.03
C VAL A 24 7.30 5.67 0.51
N THR A 25 7.25 4.48 1.09
CA THR A 25 6.27 3.44 0.74
C THR A 25 5.35 3.13 1.91
N HIS A 26 4.05 3.14 1.66
CA HIS A 26 3.00 2.77 2.60
C HIS A 26 2.18 1.58 2.09
N MET A 27 1.57 0.87 3.04
CA MET A 27 0.63 -0.22 2.78
C MET A 27 -0.74 0.21 3.29
N ALA A 28 -1.76 0.06 2.45
CA ALA A 28 -3.15 0.43 2.77
C ALA A 28 -4.10 -0.73 2.46
N ALA A 29 -5.15 -0.89 3.24
CA ALA A 29 -6.20 -1.89 3.02
C ALA A 29 -7.06 -1.54 1.80
N ASP A 30 -7.33 -0.26 1.60
CA ASP A 30 -8.16 0.27 0.51
C ASP A 30 -7.68 1.65 0.04
N GLN A 31 -8.39 2.22 -0.93
CA GLN A 31 -8.00 3.51 -1.54
C GLN A 31 -8.26 4.69 -0.60
N ASP A 32 -9.27 4.62 0.26
CA ASP A 32 -9.58 5.68 1.23
C ASP A 32 -8.45 5.79 2.25
N GLU A 33 -7.97 4.65 2.78
CA GLU A 33 -6.80 4.65 3.68
C GLU A 33 -5.52 5.13 2.97
N ALA A 34 -5.34 4.82 1.68
CA ALA A 34 -4.21 5.36 0.90
C ALA A 34 -4.29 6.89 0.77
N LEU A 35 -5.50 7.44 0.59
CA LEU A 35 -5.73 8.89 0.57
C LEU A 35 -5.42 9.51 1.94
N ASP A 36 -5.93 8.93 3.04
CA ASP A 36 -5.65 9.40 4.40
C ASP A 36 -4.14 9.46 4.68
N LEU A 37 -3.40 8.43 4.26
CA LEU A 37 -1.95 8.36 4.39
C LEU A 37 -1.23 9.45 3.59
N PHE A 38 -1.71 9.77 2.38
CA PHE A 38 -1.17 10.87 1.58
C PHE A 38 -1.49 12.23 2.20
N GLU A 39 -2.71 12.44 2.69
CA GLU A 39 -3.12 13.70 3.31
C GLU A 39 -2.38 13.98 4.62
N ALA A 40 -2.00 12.92 5.35
CA ALA A 40 -1.20 13.00 6.56
C ALA A 40 0.31 13.18 6.32
N ASP A 41 0.81 13.05 5.08
CA ASP A 41 2.23 13.25 4.78
C ASP A 41 2.62 14.73 4.96
N PRO A 42 3.60 15.05 5.84
CA PRO A 42 3.98 16.43 6.12
C PRO A 42 4.67 17.12 4.93
N ASN A 43 5.07 16.35 3.92
CA ASN A 43 5.73 16.82 2.71
C ASN A 43 4.87 16.61 1.46
N ARG A 44 3.54 16.46 1.61
CA ARG A 44 2.62 16.18 0.49
C ARG A 44 2.77 17.18 -0.66
N ASP A 45 3.03 18.46 -0.35
CA ASP A 45 3.22 19.52 -1.34
C ASP A 45 4.51 19.35 -2.17
N ALA A 46 5.46 18.54 -1.69
CA ALA A 46 6.68 18.16 -2.38
C ALA A 46 6.53 16.88 -3.21
N VAL A 47 5.41 16.18 -3.14
CA VAL A 47 5.17 14.96 -3.92
C VAL A 47 5.11 15.31 -5.40
N LYS A 48 5.91 14.61 -6.19
CA LYS A 48 5.97 14.73 -7.66
C LYS A 48 5.16 13.62 -8.33
N HIS A 49 5.17 12.43 -7.74
CA HIS A 49 4.53 11.26 -8.32
C HIS A 49 4.07 10.30 -7.21
N ILE A 50 2.93 9.67 -7.44
CA ILE A 50 2.35 8.64 -6.57
C ILE A 50 2.19 7.37 -7.41
N ASP A 51 2.91 6.32 -7.03
CA ASP A 51 2.68 4.96 -7.55
C ASP A 51 1.70 4.26 -6.64
N LEU A 52 0.53 3.88 -7.16
CA LEU A 52 -0.50 3.17 -6.40
C LEU A 52 -0.76 1.81 -7.04
N MET A 53 -0.31 0.75 -6.37
CA MET A 53 -0.33 -0.60 -6.89
C MET A 53 -1.24 -1.51 -6.08
N LEU A 54 -2.19 -2.16 -6.76
CA LEU A 54 -3.01 -3.22 -6.17
C LEU A 54 -2.15 -4.49 -6.02
N LEU A 55 -2.00 -4.95 -4.79
CA LEU A 55 -1.26 -6.16 -4.47
C LEU A 55 -2.07 -7.40 -4.89
N PRO A 56 -1.40 -8.42 -5.45
CA PRO A 56 -2.05 -9.68 -5.77
C PRO A 56 -2.63 -10.28 -4.50
N ARG A 57 -3.87 -10.78 -4.58
CA ARG A 57 -4.44 -11.61 -3.51
C ARG A 57 -3.54 -12.83 -3.39
N ARG A 58 -2.93 -13.05 -2.21
CA ARG A 58 -2.33 -14.35 -1.91
C ARG A 58 -3.45 -15.36 -2.09
N PRO A 59 -3.34 -16.35 -2.98
CA PRO A 59 -4.36 -17.38 -3.05
C PRO A 59 -4.45 -17.97 -1.64
N ALA A 60 -5.67 -18.05 -1.10
CA ALA A 60 -5.92 -18.87 0.08
C ALA A 60 -5.29 -20.22 -0.25
N ALA A 61 -4.35 -20.69 0.57
CA ALA A 61 -3.73 -21.98 0.34
C ALA A 61 -4.88 -22.97 0.16
N VAL A 62 -5.04 -23.50 -1.05
CA VAL A 62 -6.01 -24.53 -1.34
C VAL A 62 -5.61 -25.66 -0.41
N ALA A 63 -6.44 -25.93 0.61
CA ALA A 63 -6.29 -27.12 1.42
C ALA A 63 -6.25 -28.27 0.43
N GLN A 64 -5.06 -28.84 0.21
CA GLN A 64 -4.91 -30.00 -0.65
C GLN A 64 -5.84 -31.06 -0.06
N PRO A 65 -6.78 -31.62 -0.83
CA PRO A 65 -7.54 -32.74 -0.32
C PRO A 65 -6.53 -33.86 -0.04
N ASP A 66 -6.47 -34.27 1.23
CA ASP A 66 -5.74 -35.44 1.67
C ASP A 66 -6.28 -36.64 0.86
N LEU A 67 -5.56 -37.00 -0.20
CA LEU A 67 -5.81 -38.22 -0.97
C LEU A 67 -5.12 -39.37 -0.24
N SER A 68 -5.62 -39.70 0.95
CA SER A 68 -5.38 -41.00 1.58
C SER A 68 -6.52 -41.93 1.18
N HIS A 69 -6.29 -42.78 0.17
CA HIS A 69 -7.14 -43.93 -0.12
C HIS A 69 -6.33 -45.11 -0.63
#